data_AF-A0A162C069-F1
#
_entry.id   AF-A0A162C069-F1
#
_cell.length_a   1.000
_cell.length_b   1.000
_cell.length_c   1.000
_cell.angle_alpha   90.00
_cell.angle_beta   90.00
_cell.angle_gamma   90.00
#
_symmetry.space_group_name_H-M   'P 1'
#
loop_
_entity.id
_entity.type
_entity.pdbx_description
1 polymer ?
#
loop_
_entity_poly.entity_id
_entity_poly.type
_entity_poly.pdbx_seq_one_letter_code
_entity_poly.pdbx_strand_id
1 'polypeptide(L)' 'MADCAHVLAIEDDQTDRWVKAGLILPRTNLKAKENAIFLCKSCHCQFDNAYNPGIVFFPADLEFFIEWEKADQARRKEAA' A
#
# COMPACT_ATOMS: atom_id res chain seq x y z
N MET A 1 10.02 -11.91 19.37
CA MET A 1 8.78 -11.11 19.48
C MET A 1 8.38 -10.71 18.08
N ALA A 2 7.19 -11.11 17.65
CA ALA A 2 6.61 -10.64 16.39
C ALA A 2 6.26 -9.15 16.53
N ASP A 3 6.43 -8.43 15.45
CA ASP A 3 6.16 -7.01 15.29
C ASP A 3 5.27 -6.82 14.06
N CYS A 4 4.57 -5.69 13.97
CA CYS A 4 3.54 -5.46 12.96
C CYS A 4 3.96 -4.33 12.04
N ALA A 5 4.29 -4.68 10.79
CA ALA A 5 4.45 -3.70 9.72
C ALA A 5 3.08 -3.35 9.12
N HIS A 6 2.94 -2.13 8.60
CA HIS A 6 1.72 -1.68 7.94
C HIS A 6 2.00 -1.44 6.45
N VAL A 7 1.15 -1.97 5.57
CA VAL A 7 1.31 -1.82 4.11
C VAL A 7 1.08 -0.37 3.69
N LEU A 8 0.03 0.23 4.23
CA LEU A 8 -0.23 1.66 4.20
C LEU A 8 0.17 2.25 5.55
N ALA A 9 1.06 3.24 5.54
CA ALA A 9 1.49 3.92 6.76
C ALA A 9 0.28 4.48 7.52
N ILE A 10 0.17 4.19 8.82
CA ILE A 10 -0.97 4.62 9.64
C ILE A 10 -0.94 6.14 9.91
N GLU A 11 0.22 6.75 9.71
CA GLU A 11 0.48 8.19 9.84
C GLU A 11 0.15 8.97 8.57
N ASP A 12 -0.23 8.32 7.46
CA ASP A 12 -0.59 9.01 6.21
C ASP A 12 -1.92 9.77 6.36
N ASP A 13 -1.81 11.09 6.49
CA ASP A 13 -2.94 12.02 6.62
C ASP A 13 -3.62 12.35 5.29
N GLN A 14 -3.10 11.87 4.15
CA GLN A 14 -3.65 12.12 2.82
C GLN A 14 -4.64 11.04 2.36
N THR A 15 -5.14 10.20 3.27
CA THR A 15 -6.14 9.15 2.98
C THR A 15 -7.32 9.67 2.13
N ASP A 16 -7.88 10.84 2.47
CA ASP A 16 -8.97 11.46 1.72
C ASP A 16 -8.61 11.80 0.27
N ARG A 17 -7.36 12.22 0.03
CA ARG A 17 -6.83 12.51 -1.30
C ARG A 17 -6.72 11.23 -2.12
N TRP A 18 -6.26 10.14 -1.51
CA TRP A 18 -6.13 8.85 -2.16
C TRP A 18 -7.48 8.22 -2.50
N VAL A 19 -8.48 8.37 -1.62
CA VAL A 19 -9.88 7.97 -1.90
C VAL A 19 -10.44 8.78 -3.07
N LYS A 20 -10.26 10.11 -3.09
CA LYS A 20 -10.71 10.97 -4.20
C LYS A 20 -10.02 10.62 -5.53
N ALA A 21 -8.76 10.19 -5.47
CA ALA A 21 -8.01 9.72 -6.62
C ALA A 21 -8.36 8.28 -7.04
N GLY A 22 -9.22 7.58 -6.31
CA GLY A 22 -9.58 6.19 -6.59
C GLY A 22 -8.47 5.17 -6.35
N LEU A 23 -7.39 5.55 -5.65
CA LEU A 23 -6.25 4.68 -5.37
C LEU A 23 -6.51 3.70 -4.22
N ILE A 24 -7.37 4.10 -3.28
CA ILE A 24 -7.83 3.27 -2.18
C ILE A 24 -9.35 3.32 -2.08
N LEU A 25 -9.93 2.26 -1.52
CA LEU A 25 -11.38 2.13 -1.43
C LEU A 25 -11.98 3.19 -0.48
N PRO A 26 -13.20 3.68 -0.77
CA PRO A 26 -13.94 4.47 0.19
C PRO A 26 -14.10 3.70 1.50
N ARG A 27 -13.76 4.33 2.63
CA ARG A 27 -13.75 3.75 3.99
C ARG A 27 -12.60 2.76 4.27
N THR A 28 -11.50 2.80 3.52
CA THR A 28 -10.27 2.12 3.93
C THR A 28 -9.88 2.54 5.35
N ASN A 29 -9.76 1.56 6.24
CA ASN A 29 -9.32 1.76 7.61
C ASN A 29 -7.85 1.33 7.72
N LEU A 30 -6.94 2.28 7.89
CA LEU A 30 -5.50 2.00 7.99
C LEU A 30 -5.13 1.17 9.24
N LYS A 31 -5.99 1.16 10.25
CA LYS A 31 -5.82 0.35 11.47
C LYS A 31 -6.48 -1.03 11.36
N ALA A 32 -7.03 -1.37 10.20
CA ALA A 32 -7.64 -2.66 9.98
C ALA A 32 -6.58 -3.76 9.90
N LYS A 33 -6.95 -4.99 10.27
CA LYS A 33 -6.01 -6.11 10.32
C LYS A 33 -5.48 -6.49 8.95
N GLU A 34 -6.22 -6.16 7.90
CA GLU A 34 -5.88 -6.39 6.50
C GLU A 34 -4.69 -5.53 6.05
N ASN A 35 -4.42 -4.43 6.75
CA ASN A 35 -3.26 -3.56 6.50
C ASN A 35 -1.99 -4.03 7.24
N ALA A 36 -2.06 -5.10 8.05
CA ALA A 36 -0.97 -5.56 8.90
C ALA A 36 -0.22 -6.75 8.29
N ILE A 37 1.11 -6.69 8.33
CA ILE A 37 2.00 -7.81 8.02
C ILE A 37 2.83 -8.14 9.26
N PHE A 38 2.71 -9.38 9.74
CA PHE A 38 3.50 -9.87 10.87
C PHE A 38 4.93 -10.17 10.43
N LEU A 39 5.88 -9.46 11.02
CA LEU A 39 7.30 -9.63 10.79
C LEU A 39 8.04 -9.87 12.10
N CYS A 40 9.24 -10.46 12.03
CA CYS A 40 10.15 -10.36 13.17
C CYS A 40 10.75 -8.94 13.22
N LYS A 41 11.22 -8.51 14.40
CA LYS A 41 11.76 -7.14 14.58
C LYS A 41 12.81 -6.74 13.54
N SER A 42 13.75 -7.62 13.22
CA SER A 42 14.79 -7.31 12.21
C SER A 42 14.20 -7.11 10.82
N CYS A 43 13.22 -7.93 10.44
CA CYS A 43 12.55 -7.79 9.14
C CYS A 43 11.73 -6.50 9.08
N HIS A 44 11.05 -6.13 10.17
CA HIS A 44 10.33 -4.86 10.25
C HIS A 44 11.27 -3.66 10.08
N CYS A 45 12.40 -3.63 10.82
CA CYS A 45 13.39 -2.55 10.66
C CYS A 45 13.97 -2.45 9.23
N GLN A 46 14.11 -3.58 8.53
CA GLN A 46 14.58 -3.60 7.14
C GLN A 46 13.49 -3.16 6.16
N PHE A 47 12.23 -3.44 6.45
CA PHE A 47 11.08 -2.99 5.65
C PHE A 47 10.89 -1.47 5.76
N ASP A 48 10.98 -0.90 6.97
CA ASP A 48 10.80 0.53 7.22
C ASP A 48 11.98 1.41 6.77
N ASN A 49 13.10 0.81 6.33
CA ASN A 49 14.28 1.57 5.92
C ASN A 49 14.06 2.22 4.54
N ALA A 50 13.65 3.49 4.56
CA ALA A 50 13.37 4.27 3.36
C ALA A 50 14.57 4.45 2.41
N TYR A 51 15.82 4.35 2.90
CA TYR A 51 17.02 4.57 2.08
C TYR A 51 17.54 3.29 1.43
N ASN A 52 17.44 2.16 2.14
CA ASN A 52 17.94 0.88 1.68
C ASN A 52 17.12 -0.25 2.31
N PRO A 53 15.91 -0.52 1.80
CA PRO A 53 15.06 -1.56 2.35
C PRO A 53 15.67 -2.93 2.06
N GLY A 54 15.99 -3.69 3.10
CA GLY A 54 16.47 -5.07 2.96
C GLY A 54 15.34 -6.07 2.67
N ILE A 55 14.08 -5.63 2.77
CA ILE A 55 12.88 -6.44 2.55
C ILE A 55 11.85 -5.59 1.79
N VAL A 56 11.28 -6.18 0.74
CA VAL A 56 10.18 -5.60 -0.03
C VAL A 56 9.15 -6.68 -0.33
N PHE A 57 7.87 -6.30 -0.41
CA PHE A 57 6.79 -7.19 -0.80
C PHE A 57 6.38 -6.90 -2.23
N PHE A 58 6.28 -7.96 -3.04
CA PHE A 58 5.67 -7.89 -4.36
C PHE A 58 4.31 -8.58 -4.32
N PRO A 59 3.29 -8.00 -4.97
CA PRO A 59 2.03 -8.70 -5.14
C PRO A 59 2.26 -9.98 -5.97
N ALA A 60 1.60 -11.06 -5.59
CA ALA A 60 1.73 -12.35 -6.28
C ALA A 60 1.06 -12.32 -7.66
N ASP A 61 -0.04 -11.58 -7.80
CA ASP A 61 -0.79 -11.45 -9.04
C ASP A 61 -0.42 -10.13 -9.75
N LEU A 62 0.75 -10.13 -10.39
CA LEU A 62 1.22 -8.95 -11.11
C LEU A 62 0.29 -8.52 -12.25
N GLU A 63 -0.36 -9.49 -12.92
CA GLU A 63 -1.23 -9.21 -14.07
C GLU A 63 -2.44 -8.38 -13.65
N PHE A 64 -3.06 -8.72 -12.51
CA PHE A 64 -4.15 -7.93 -11.94
C PHE A 64 -3.76 -6.45 -11.76
N PHE A 65 -2.59 -6.19 -11.16
CA PHE A 65 -2.14 -4.81 -10.91
C PHE A 65 -1.79 -4.08 -12.21
N ILE A 66 -1.21 -4.77 -13.20
CA ILE A 66 -0.93 -4.19 -14.51
C ILE A 66 -2.22 -3.78 -15.22
N GLU A 67 -3.21 -4.65 -15.27
CA GLU A 67 -4.49 -4.37 -15.93
C GLU A 67 -5.27 -3.28 -15.19
N TRP A 68 -5.23 -3.28 -13.86
CA TRP A 68 -5.82 -2.22 -13.06
C TRP A 68 -5.19 -0.85 -13.36
N GLU A 69 -3.85 -0.76 -13.43
CA GLU A 69 -3.12 0.48 -13.71
C GLU A 69 -3.42 1.00 -15.12
N LYS A 70 -3.47 0.12 -16.14
CA LYS A 70 -3.88 0.49 -17.50
C LYS A 70 -5.29 1.08 -17.52
N ALA A 71 -6.23 0.44 -16.83
CA ALA A 71 -7.61 0.91 -16.74
C ALA A 71 -7.71 2.25 -15.99
N ASP A 72 -6.93 2.44 -14.91
CA ASP A 72 -6.86 3.70 -14.18
C ASP A 72 -6.31 4.85 -15.04
N GLN A 73 -5.23 4.58 -15.78
CA GLN A 73 -4.65 5.56 -16.69
C GLN A 73 -5.64 6.00 -17.78
N ALA A 74 -6.42 5.06 -18.34
CA ALA A 74 -7.47 5.38 -19.32
C ALA A 74 -8.55 6.29 -18.72
N ARG A 75 -9.09 5.95 -17.53
CA ARG A 75 -10.09 6.78 -16.82
C ARG A 75 -9.58 8.20 -16.56
N ARG A 76 -8.32 8.35 -16.15
CA ARG A 76 -7.71 9.66 -15.89
C ARG A 76 -7.50 10.50 -17.15
N LYS A 77 -7.22 9.87 -18.29
CA LYS A 77 -7.12 10.56 -19.59
C LYS A 77 -8.46 11.09 -20.06
N GLU A 78 -9.56 10.36 -19.80
CA GLU A 78 -10.91 10.80 -20.16
C GLU A 78 -11.45 11.92 -19.26
N ALA A 79 -10.97 12.00 -18.02
CA ALA A 79 -11.38 13.01 -17.04
C ALA A 79 -10.57 14.32 -17.09
N ALA A 80 -9.52 14.40 -17.93
CA ALA A 80 -8.63 15.55 -18.10
C ALA A 80 -9.03 16.41 -19.30
#